data_AF-A0AAE0MQ71-F1
#
_entry.id   AF-A0AAE0MQ71-F1
#
_cell.length_a   1.000
_cell.length_b   1.000
_cell.length_c   1.000
_cell.angle_alpha   90.00
_cell.angle_beta   90.00
_cell.angle_gamma   90.00
#
_symmetry.space_group_name_H-M   'P 1'
#
loop_
_entity.id
_entity.type
_entity.pdbx_description
1 polymer ?
#
loop_
_entity_poly.entity_id
_entity_poly.type
_entity_poly.pdbx_seq_one_letter_code
_entity_poly.pdbx_strand_id
1 'polypeptide(L)'
;MTFSILTDDEIRSLLDNLTIDEFESFRKNLRDALHEYSTGAQTPGQALIHQPERTVVRSGVTGATTLFMPSCSPAGHGVKVITLSSAEQIVKSTQEEEAGQDASNPLIRPTGAITLFNPNGSPRGIIHASTVTAFRTALASLCLVHKRDHVKTITVFGCGEQAYWHVRLTLLLRGSTIKHVNVINRRFSPSCGAMLRRFYGVSPATKAREGWTDTQFGVLTPSYGDYERLMRDQVRSADVIFCCTPSTVPLFDGNILTERDARRKGRLIVAIGSYTPQMREVPVELIQQAVKIHDHAGKRIINLSKQAVEGGVVVVDTLDGALKEAGELIEAGLGPRHLVELGELVMLHRIKLSESDDSSRASTDVDTDSLSASASTLTINSAPTEEKDSSSSKESSEKEKRPRHSRHLSVQSIHNLVRGASRSRSRSRNPDSADADYEQRKKEEKEKKKKKKEKEDELARWLQKGNVIYKSVGLGLMDLTVGMQLVDFAEQKGERNGVGSIPLMGLQGKEMVEVGLGLEPLDVGGGGGHVVGGSETSTEPGTGLGHKSGSSRLDSSGDSQESRDQGPGEIHVA
;
A
#
# COMPACT_ATOMS: atom_id res chain seq x y z
N MET A 1 -3.15 7.11 -28.05
CA MET A 1 -2.77 6.36 -26.82
C MET A 1 -3.37 4.98 -26.93
N THR A 2 -2.64 3.95 -26.53
CA THR A 2 -3.11 2.57 -26.42
C THR A 2 -3.90 2.37 -25.13
N PHE A 3 -4.94 1.55 -25.21
CA PHE A 3 -5.60 0.95 -24.05
C PHE A 3 -5.06 -0.46 -23.87
N SER A 4 -4.52 -0.76 -22.70
CA SER A 4 -3.65 -1.92 -22.51
C SER A 4 -4.22 -2.88 -21.47
N ILE A 5 -4.36 -4.15 -21.85
CA ILE A 5 -4.81 -5.24 -20.99
C ILE A 5 -3.59 -6.10 -20.65
N LEU A 6 -3.31 -6.32 -19.36
CA LEU A 6 -2.19 -7.18 -18.92
C LEU A 6 -2.71 -8.33 -18.03
N THR A 7 -2.47 -9.57 -18.47
CA THR A 7 -2.76 -10.79 -17.73
C THR A 7 -1.74 -11.04 -16.60
N ASP A 8 -2.06 -11.92 -15.65
CA ASP A 8 -1.13 -12.21 -14.53
C ASP A 8 0.19 -12.82 -15.01
N ASP A 9 0.16 -13.60 -16.09
CA ASP A 9 1.34 -14.29 -16.64
C ASP A 9 2.28 -13.30 -17.36
N GLU A 10 1.73 -12.32 -18.10
CA GLU A 10 2.50 -11.23 -18.69
C GLU A 10 3.13 -10.34 -17.62
N ILE A 11 2.34 -9.95 -16.61
CA ILE A 11 2.81 -9.17 -15.45
C ILE A 11 3.94 -9.92 -14.74
N ARG A 12 3.79 -11.23 -14.52
CA ARG A 12 4.82 -12.05 -13.87
C ARG A 12 6.09 -12.16 -14.72
N SER A 13 5.95 -12.34 -16.03
CA SER A 13 7.07 -12.39 -16.98
C SER A 13 7.87 -11.08 -17.01
N LEU A 14 7.18 -9.93 -17.00
CA LEU A 14 7.78 -8.60 -16.92
C LEU A 14 8.53 -8.38 -15.59
N LEU A 15 7.94 -8.79 -14.46
CA LEU A 15 8.43 -8.47 -13.12
C LEU A 15 9.48 -9.45 -12.56
N ASP A 16 9.46 -10.74 -12.92
CA ASP A 16 10.48 -11.69 -12.43
C ASP A 16 11.87 -11.44 -13.05
N ASN A 17 11.90 -10.79 -14.23
CA ASN A 17 13.08 -10.55 -15.06
C ASN A 17 13.67 -9.12 -14.97
N LEU A 18 13.21 -8.28 -14.03
CA LEU A 18 13.69 -6.90 -13.85
C LEU A 18 15.23 -6.80 -13.78
N THR A 19 15.78 -5.72 -14.34
CA THR A 19 17.12 -5.25 -13.95
C THR A 19 17.08 -4.52 -12.61
N ILE A 20 18.26 -4.26 -12.03
CA ILE A 20 18.36 -3.46 -10.79
C ILE A 20 17.83 -2.04 -11.04
N ASP A 21 18.13 -1.43 -12.19
CA ASP A 21 17.68 -0.08 -12.54
C ASP A 21 16.17 0.01 -12.76
N GLU A 22 15.58 -1.00 -13.40
CA GLU A 22 14.13 -1.12 -13.60
C GLU A 22 13.41 -1.27 -12.26
N PHE A 23 13.92 -2.14 -11.38
CA PHE A 23 13.43 -2.30 -10.01
C PHE A 23 13.58 -1.02 -9.16
N GLU A 24 14.73 -0.35 -9.21
CA GLU A 24 14.96 0.90 -8.48
C GLU A 24 14.08 2.05 -9.01
N SER A 25 13.74 2.05 -10.30
CA SER A 25 12.75 2.96 -10.89
C SER A 25 11.34 2.75 -10.31
N PHE A 26 10.87 1.49 -10.24
CA PHE A 26 9.60 1.17 -9.55
C PHE A 26 9.64 1.52 -8.06
N ARG A 27 10.75 1.21 -7.37
CA ARG A 27 10.94 1.52 -5.95
C ARG A 27 10.94 3.02 -5.69
N LYS A 28 11.60 3.81 -6.54
CA LYS A 28 11.64 5.28 -6.43
C LYS A 28 10.26 5.90 -6.67
N ASN A 29 9.55 5.51 -7.72
CA ASN A 29 8.22 6.05 -8.01
C ASN A 29 7.24 5.81 -6.84
N LEU A 30 7.18 4.58 -6.33
CA LEU A 30 6.32 4.26 -5.17
C LEU A 30 6.78 4.99 -3.89
N ARG A 31 8.10 5.11 -3.66
CA ARG A 31 8.67 5.88 -2.54
C ARG A 31 8.23 7.34 -2.57
N ASP A 32 8.30 7.95 -3.75
CA ASP A 32 8.06 9.38 -3.94
C ASP A 32 6.56 9.69 -3.79
N ALA A 33 5.68 8.85 -4.35
CA ALA A 33 4.23 8.95 -4.16
C ALA A 33 3.79 8.73 -2.70
N LEU A 34 4.37 7.76 -1.98
CA LEU A 34 4.10 7.55 -0.55
C LEU A 34 4.53 8.77 0.29
N HIS A 35 5.65 9.41 -0.06
CA HIS A 35 6.10 10.63 0.62
C HIS A 35 5.16 11.82 0.37
N GLU A 36 4.71 12.01 -0.88
CA GLU A 36 3.73 13.04 -1.24
C GLU A 36 2.41 12.84 -0.48
N TYR A 37 1.94 11.60 -0.34
CA TYR A 37 0.73 11.28 0.43
C TYR A 37 0.85 11.71 1.91
N SER A 38 1.86 11.21 2.63
CA SER A 38 2.01 11.46 4.07
C SER A 38 2.38 12.92 4.41
N THR A 39 2.99 13.66 3.48
CA THR A 39 3.40 15.06 3.71
C THR A 39 2.48 16.11 3.07
N GLY A 40 1.77 15.77 1.98
CA GLY A 40 0.83 16.66 1.29
C GLY A 40 -0.49 16.87 2.05
N ALA A 41 -0.83 15.98 2.98
CA ALA A 41 -2.02 16.10 3.84
C ALA A 41 -2.03 17.32 4.80
N GLN A 42 -0.93 18.08 4.89
CA GLN A 42 -0.76 19.20 5.81
C GLN A 42 -1.57 20.46 5.43
N THR A 43 -2.18 20.52 4.24
CA THR A 43 -3.03 21.65 3.81
C THR A 43 -4.47 21.19 3.53
N PRO A 44 -5.45 21.48 4.41
CA PRO A 44 -6.85 21.11 4.21
C PRO A 44 -7.41 21.64 2.88
N GLY A 45 -7.99 20.76 2.08
CA GLY A 45 -8.58 21.11 0.78
C GLY A 45 -7.61 21.25 -0.40
N GLN A 46 -6.32 20.96 -0.23
CA GLN A 46 -5.32 20.97 -1.32
C GLN A 46 -4.58 19.64 -1.52
N ALA A 47 -5.04 18.55 -0.89
CA ALA A 47 -4.45 17.22 -1.06
C ALA A 47 -4.60 16.73 -2.52
N LEU A 48 -3.48 16.70 -3.26
CA LEU A 48 -3.41 16.24 -4.65
C LEU A 48 -3.69 14.74 -4.81
N ILE A 49 -3.44 13.97 -3.74
CA ILE A 49 -3.71 12.54 -3.66
C ILE A 49 -4.96 12.34 -2.80
N HIS A 50 -5.96 11.65 -3.35
CA HIS A 50 -7.21 11.34 -2.67
C HIS A 50 -7.43 9.83 -2.60
N GLN A 51 -7.62 9.32 -1.37
CA GLN A 51 -7.73 7.90 -1.05
C GLN A 51 -9.05 7.67 -0.31
N PRO A 52 -10.17 7.39 -1.02
CA PRO A 52 -11.42 7.05 -0.38
C PRO A 52 -11.32 5.72 0.38
N GLU A 53 -12.19 5.53 1.36
CA GLU A 53 -12.32 4.24 2.05
C GLU A 53 -12.71 3.10 1.08
N ARG A 54 -12.30 1.87 1.37
CA ARG A 54 -12.65 0.72 0.54
C ARG A 54 -14.12 0.36 0.71
N THR A 55 -14.85 0.17 -0.39
CA THR A 55 -16.23 -0.35 -0.33
C THR A 55 -16.19 -1.87 -0.24
N VAL A 56 -16.98 -2.44 0.67
CA VAL A 56 -17.05 -3.89 0.92
C VAL A 56 -18.42 -4.41 0.54
N VAL A 57 -18.47 -5.38 -0.37
CA VAL A 57 -19.70 -6.11 -0.76
C VAL A 57 -19.55 -7.57 -0.35
N ARG A 58 -20.61 -8.18 0.19
CA ARG A 58 -20.64 -9.59 0.62
C ARG A 58 -21.70 -10.36 -0.16
N SER A 59 -21.31 -11.46 -0.79
CA SER A 59 -22.20 -12.39 -1.48
C SER A 59 -22.77 -13.40 -0.49
N GLY A 60 -24.07 -13.35 -0.24
CA GLY A 60 -24.76 -14.36 0.58
C GLY A 60 -24.81 -15.75 -0.06
N VAL A 61 -24.64 -15.84 -1.39
CA VAL A 61 -24.72 -17.10 -2.15
C VAL A 61 -23.40 -17.87 -2.13
N THR A 62 -22.26 -17.18 -2.26
CA THR A 62 -20.93 -17.79 -2.30
C THR A 62 -20.13 -17.61 -1.01
N GLY A 63 -20.59 -16.73 -0.11
CA GLY A 63 -19.83 -16.24 1.05
C GLY A 63 -18.59 -15.42 0.67
N ALA A 64 -18.43 -15.07 -0.62
CA ALA A 64 -17.33 -14.23 -1.08
C ALA A 64 -17.49 -12.78 -0.57
N THR A 65 -16.37 -12.15 -0.29
CA THR A 65 -16.26 -10.70 -0.06
C THR A 65 -15.56 -10.08 -1.27
N THR A 66 -16.13 -9.01 -1.80
CA THR A 66 -15.54 -8.18 -2.87
C THR A 66 -15.18 -6.81 -2.30
N LEU A 67 -13.94 -6.39 -2.52
CA LEU A 67 -13.37 -5.13 -2.06
C LEU A 67 -13.14 -4.23 -3.27
N PHE A 68 -13.69 -3.01 -3.21
CA PHE A 68 -13.44 -1.94 -4.19
C PHE A 68 -12.53 -0.91 -3.54
N MET A 69 -11.34 -0.73 -4.08
CA MET A 69 -10.31 0.19 -3.56
C MET A 69 -10.03 1.27 -4.61
N PRO A 70 -10.76 2.40 -4.58
CA PRO A 70 -10.51 3.54 -5.45
C PRO A 70 -9.26 4.32 -5.02
N SER A 71 -8.65 5.05 -5.95
CA SER A 71 -7.48 5.92 -5.73
C SER A 71 -7.44 7.02 -6.79
N CYS A 72 -7.04 8.23 -6.39
CA CYS A 72 -6.82 9.38 -7.27
C CYS A 72 -5.50 10.08 -6.90
N SER A 73 -4.80 10.59 -7.91
CA SER A 73 -3.53 11.32 -7.81
C SER A 73 -3.33 12.20 -9.07
N PRO A 74 -2.32 13.10 -9.13
CA PRO A 74 -2.01 13.86 -10.34
C PRO A 74 -1.69 12.99 -11.57
N ALA A 75 -1.24 11.74 -11.37
CA ALA A 75 -0.97 10.79 -12.45
C ALA A 75 -2.24 10.19 -13.08
N GLY A 76 -3.40 10.29 -12.41
CA GLY A 76 -4.67 9.74 -12.88
C GLY A 76 -5.49 9.08 -11.78
N HIS A 77 -6.39 8.20 -12.19
CA HIS A 77 -7.39 7.55 -11.35
C HIS A 77 -7.31 6.03 -11.51
N GLY A 78 -7.62 5.29 -10.46
CA GLY A 78 -7.70 3.83 -10.54
C GLY A 78 -8.67 3.24 -9.53
N VAL A 79 -9.18 2.05 -9.85
CA VAL A 79 -9.99 1.24 -8.92
C VAL A 79 -9.49 -0.19 -8.98
N LYS A 80 -9.01 -0.71 -7.86
CA LYS A 80 -8.78 -2.15 -7.70
C LYS A 80 -10.07 -2.83 -7.22
N VAL A 81 -10.46 -3.91 -7.89
CA VAL A 81 -11.54 -4.80 -7.46
C VAL A 81 -10.94 -6.17 -7.17
N ILE A 82 -11.07 -6.64 -5.93
CA ILE A 82 -10.61 -7.96 -5.48
C ILE A 82 -11.77 -8.74 -4.86
N THR A 83 -11.97 -9.98 -5.28
CA THR A 83 -12.87 -10.94 -4.64
C THR A 83 -12.07 -12.03 -3.96
N LEU A 84 -12.50 -12.42 -2.76
CA LEU A 84 -11.90 -13.46 -1.93
C LEU A 84 -12.98 -14.14 -1.05
N SER A 85 -12.67 -15.29 -0.45
CA SER A 85 -13.50 -15.85 0.63
C SER A 85 -13.50 -14.91 1.85
N SER A 86 -14.61 -14.86 2.59
CA SER A 86 -14.69 -14.01 3.78
C SER A 86 -13.74 -14.48 4.90
N ALA A 87 -13.42 -13.61 5.85
CA ALA A 87 -12.58 -13.98 7.00
C ALA A 87 -13.18 -15.15 7.80
N GLU A 88 -14.51 -15.17 7.93
CA GLU A 88 -15.27 -16.23 8.58
C GLU A 88 -15.15 -17.58 7.82
N GLN A 89 -15.18 -17.56 6.47
CA GLN A 89 -14.88 -18.74 5.65
C GLN A 89 -13.42 -19.20 5.78
N ILE A 90 -12.46 -18.26 5.81
CA ILE A 90 -11.02 -18.56 5.94
C ILE A 90 -10.71 -19.22 7.30
N VAL A 91 -11.37 -18.79 8.38
CA VAL A 91 -11.29 -19.43 9.70
C VAL A 91 -11.94 -20.81 9.68
N LYS A 92 -13.17 -20.94 9.16
CA LYS A 92 -13.89 -22.22 9.13
C LYS A 92 -13.11 -23.28 8.35
N SER A 93 -12.69 -22.97 7.13
CA SER A 93 -11.88 -23.87 6.29
C SER A 93 -10.50 -24.18 6.89
N THR A 94 -9.91 -23.23 7.64
CA THR A 94 -8.70 -23.48 8.42
C THR A 94 -8.93 -24.52 9.52
N GLN A 95 -10.04 -24.44 10.23
CA GLN A 95 -10.41 -25.41 11.27
C GLN A 95 -10.82 -26.77 10.69
N GLU A 96 -11.50 -26.79 9.53
CA GLU A 96 -11.79 -28.02 8.77
C GLU A 96 -10.48 -28.70 8.32
N GLU A 97 -9.55 -27.96 7.70
CA GLU A 97 -8.23 -28.50 7.32
C GLU A 97 -7.41 -29.01 8.52
N GLU A 98 -7.42 -28.30 9.66
CA GLU A 98 -6.68 -28.69 10.87
C GLU A 98 -7.34 -29.88 11.60
N ALA A 99 -8.64 -30.10 11.43
CA ALA A 99 -9.36 -31.29 11.88
C ALA A 99 -9.23 -32.48 10.89
N GLY A 100 -8.52 -32.34 9.77
CA GLY A 100 -8.37 -33.36 8.75
C GLY A 100 -9.63 -33.61 7.92
N GLN A 101 -10.52 -32.62 7.81
CA GLN A 101 -11.78 -32.69 7.07
C GLN A 101 -11.63 -31.95 5.72
N ASP A 102 -12.29 -32.47 4.69
CA ASP A 102 -12.39 -31.76 3.41
C ASP A 102 -13.20 -30.46 3.57
N ALA A 103 -12.66 -29.36 3.05
CA ALA A 103 -13.24 -28.04 3.22
C ALA A 103 -14.64 -27.97 2.57
N SER A 104 -15.64 -27.59 3.36
CA SER A 104 -17.06 -27.60 3.01
C SER A 104 -17.45 -26.66 1.85
N ASN A 105 -16.56 -25.77 1.43
CA ASN A 105 -16.69 -24.93 0.24
C ASN A 105 -15.28 -24.52 -0.24
N PRO A 106 -14.97 -24.47 -1.55
CA PRO A 106 -13.62 -24.14 -2.01
C PRO A 106 -13.26 -22.66 -1.74
N LEU A 107 -12.10 -22.46 -1.12
CA LEU A 107 -11.55 -21.14 -0.80
C LEU A 107 -11.28 -20.30 -2.06
N ILE A 108 -11.96 -19.17 -2.18
CA ILE A 108 -11.67 -18.16 -3.21
C ILE A 108 -10.42 -17.40 -2.78
N ARG A 109 -9.28 -17.69 -3.42
CA ARG A 109 -8.05 -16.92 -3.27
C ARG A 109 -8.25 -15.50 -3.82
N PRO A 110 -7.63 -14.45 -3.23
CA PRO A 110 -7.75 -13.08 -3.72
C PRO A 110 -7.45 -12.95 -5.22
N THR A 111 -8.46 -12.57 -5.98
CA THR A 111 -8.41 -12.48 -7.45
C THR A 111 -9.24 -11.29 -7.95
N GLY A 112 -8.92 -10.76 -9.13
CA GLY A 112 -9.58 -9.59 -9.71
C GLY A 112 -8.64 -8.71 -10.54
N ALA A 113 -8.99 -7.44 -10.69
CA ALA A 113 -8.30 -6.53 -11.60
C ALA A 113 -8.15 -5.10 -11.02
N ILE A 114 -7.22 -4.34 -11.58
CA ILE A 114 -7.10 -2.88 -11.38
C ILE A 114 -7.42 -2.22 -12.71
N THR A 115 -8.45 -1.38 -12.74
CA THR A 115 -8.76 -0.51 -13.89
C THR A 115 -8.10 0.84 -13.67
N LEU A 116 -7.40 1.33 -14.69
CA LEU A 116 -6.58 2.54 -14.67
C LEU A 116 -7.08 3.55 -15.70
N PHE A 117 -7.09 4.83 -15.33
CA PHE A 117 -7.55 5.96 -16.15
C PHE A 117 -6.57 7.12 -16.05
N ASN A 118 -6.39 7.83 -17.16
CA ASN A 118 -5.60 9.05 -17.24
C ASN A 118 -6.26 10.20 -16.43
N PRO A 119 -5.55 11.33 -16.18
CA PRO A 119 -6.12 12.48 -15.46
C PRO A 119 -7.37 13.09 -16.13
N ASN A 120 -7.51 12.94 -17.44
CA ASN A 120 -8.70 13.38 -18.20
C ASN A 120 -9.85 12.34 -18.22
N GLY A 121 -9.76 11.26 -17.43
CA GLY A 121 -10.76 10.21 -17.33
C GLY A 121 -10.75 9.19 -18.48
N SER A 122 -9.87 9.31 -19.49
CA SER A 122 -9.78 8.30 -20.54
C SER A 122 -9.17 6.99 -20.01
N PRO A 123 -9.70 5.81 -20.38
CA PRO A 123 -9.13 4.53 -19.93
C PRO A 123 -7.67 4.36 -20.37
N ARG A 124 -6.79 4.00 -19.43
CA ARG A 124 -5.38 3.68 -19.69
C ARG A 124 -5.17 2.17 -19.84
N GLY A 125 -5.81 1.37 -19.00
CA GLY A 125 -5.69 -0.08 -19.07
C GLY A 125 -6.44 -0.85 -17.98
N ILE A 126 -6.39 -2.18 -18.08
CA ILE A 126 -6.88 -3.13 -17.06
C ILE A 126 -5.76 -4.14 -16.82
N ILE A 127 -5.33 -4.28 -15.57
CA ILE A 127 -4.25 -5.20 -15.18
C ILE A 127 -4.73 -6.22 -14.15
N HIS A 128 -4.33 -7.48 -14.29
CA HIS A 128 -4.71 -8.52 -13.32
C HIS A 128 -4.08 -8.24 -11.95
N ALA A 129 -4.88 -8.29 -10.89
CA ALA A 129 -4.52 -7.69 -9.61
C ALA A 129 -3.65 -8.56 -8.70
N SER A 130 -3.52 -9.87 -8.96
CA SER A 130 -2.81 -10.81 -8.06
C SER A 130 -1.30 -10.50 -7.96
N THR A 131 -0.54 -10.72 -9.04
CA THR A 131 0.92 -10.55 -9.03
C THR A 131 1.31 -9.10 -8.71
N VAL A 132 0.61 -8.11 -9.31
CA VAL A 132 0.89 -6.68 -9.05
C VAL A 132 0.61 -6.27 -7.60
N THR A 133 -0.47 -6.74 -6.95
CA THR A 133 -0.74 -6.43 -5.53
C THR A 133 0.40 -6.92 -4.63
N ALA A 134 0.91 -8.13 -4.87
CA ALA A 134 2.03 -8.66 -4.09
C ALA A 134 3.33 -7.88 -4.35
N PHE A 135 3.64 -7.60 -5.62
CA PHE A 135 4.81 -6.79 -6.02
C PHE A 135 4.79 -5.38 -5.39
N ARG A 136 3.67 -4.63 -5.49
CA ARG A 136 3.58 -3.28 -4.90
C ARG A 136 3.68 -3.27 -3.37
N THR A 137 3.29 -4.36 -2.71
CA THR A 137 3.36 -4.47 -1.24
C THR A 137 4.79 -4.76 -0.80
N ALA A 138 5.47 -5.66 -1.52
CA ALA A 138 6.89 -5.92 -1.35
C ALA A 138 7.72 -4.64 -1.57
N LEU A 139 7.49 -3.88 -2.65
CA LEU A 139 8.18 -2.60 -2.91
C LEU A 139 8.07 -1.60 -1.76
N ALA A 140 6.90 -1.45 -1.14
CA ALA A 140 6.74 -0.59 0.03
C ALA A 140 7.58 -1.09 1.22
N SER A 141 7.52 -2.39 1.55
CA SER A 141 8.35 -2.98 2.61
C SER A 141 9.85 -2.77 2.39
N LEU A 142 10.30 -2.79 1.13
CA LEU A 142 11.70 -2.58 0.77
C LEU A 142 12.20 -1.17 1.05
N CYS A 143 11.31 -0.17 1.18
CA CYS A 143 11.70 1.16 1.62
C CYS A 143 12.28 1.15 3.06
N LEU A 144 11.95 0.13 3.86
CA LEU A 144 12.55 -0.13 5.18
C LEU A 144 13.72 -1.14 5.10
N VAL A 145 13.61 -2.20 4.29
CA VAL A 145 14.71 -3.18 4.08
C VAL A 145 15.98 -2.49 3.54
N HIS A 146 15.81 -1.51 2.65
CA HIS A 146 16.89 -0.68 2.11
C HIS A 146 17.62 0.12 3.21
N LYS A 147 16.93 0.51 4.30
CA LYS A 147 17.55 1.24 5.42
C LYS A 147 18.42 0.33 6.30
N ARG A 148 18.11 -0.97 6.41
CA ARG A 148 18.82 -1.92 7.30
C ARG A 148 20.30 -1.97 6.98
N ASP A 149 21.16 -1.97 8.01
CA ASP A 149 22.60 -2.10 7.77
C ASP A 149 22.97 -3.52 7.33
N HIS A 150 22.45 -4.55 8.00
CA HIS A 150 22.71 -5.95 7.68
C HIS A 150 21.41 -6.73 7.50
N VAL A 151 21.39 -7.62 6.49
CA VAL A 151 20.32 -8.59 6.22
C VAL A 151 20.99 -9.88 5.75
N LYS A 152 21.12 -10.87 6.63
CA LYS A 152 21.74 -12.18 6.36
C LYS A 152 20.70 -13.31 6.34
N THR A 153 19.72 -13.24 7.24
CA THR A 153 18.68 -14.25 7.41
C THR A 153 17.30 -13.61 7.21
N ILE A 154 16.53 -14.13 6.27
CA ILE A 154 15.11 -13.83 6.10
C ILE A 154 14.32 -14.99 6.70
N THR A 155 13.27 -14.70 7.45
CA THR A 155 12.23 -15.69 7.79
C THR A 155 10.89 -15.19 7.27
N VAL A 156 10.16 -16.04 6.55
CA VAL A 156 8.85 -15.70 5.97
C VAL A 156 7.81 -16.74 6.40
N PHE A 157 6.70 -16.26 6.94
CA PHE A 157 5.53 -17.07 7.22
C PHE A 157 4.58 -17.04 6.03
N GLY A 158 4.14 -18.22 5.58
CA GLY A 158 3.29 -18.39 4.40
C GLY A 158 4.08 -18.62 3.11
N CYS A 159 3.37 -19.09 2.08
CA CYS A 159 3.96 -19.53 0.81
C CYS A 159 3.11 -19.14 -0.43
N GLY A 160 2.43 -18.00 -0.37
CA GLY A 160 1.69 -17.40 -1.51
C GLY A 160 2.49 -16.30 -2.21
N GLU A 161 1.87 -15.59 -3.17
CA GLU A 161 2.54 -14.51 -3.92
C GLU A 161 3.15 -13.44 -3.01
N GLN A 162 2.49 -13.06 -1.92
CA GLN A 162 3.06 -12.11 -0.95
C GLN A 162 4.41 -12.62 -0.39
N ALA A 163 4.50 -13.90 -0.01
CA ALA A 163 5.74 -14.49 0.48
C ALA A 163 6.82 -14.57 -0.62
N TYR A 164 6.43 -14.91 -1.85
CA TYR A 164 7.33 -14.92 -2.99
C TYR A 164 7.92 -13.53 -3.26
N TRP A 165 7.09 -12.49 -3.44
CA TRP A 165 7.56 -11.17 -3.86
C TRP A 165 8.40 -10.45 -2.79
N HIS A 166 8.04 -10.59 -1.51
CA HIS A 166 8.86 -10.03 -0.42
C HIS A 166 10.26 -10.66 -0.38
N VAL A 167 10.38 -11.98 -0.59
CA VAL A 167 11.68 -12.66 -0.70
C VAL A 167 12.40 -12.31 -2.01
N ARG A 168 11.73 -12.41 -3.17
CA ARG A 168 12.31 -12.19 -4.52
C ARG A 168 12.94 -10.82 -4.67
N LEU A 169 12.27 -9.77 -4.21
CA LEU A 169 12.77 -8.41 -4.30
C LEU A 169 13.79 -8.07 -3.20
N THR A 170 13.70 -8.72 -2.03
CA THR A 170 14.76 -8.61 -1.01
C THR A 170 16.06 -9.27 -1.48
N LEU A 171 15.99 -10.39 -2.21
CA LEU A 171 17.14 -11.00 -2.88
C LEU A 171 17.69 -10.12 -4.00
N LEU A 172 16.83 -9.48 -4.80
CA LEU A 172 17.25 -8.51 -5.83
C LEU A 172 18.01 -7.31 -5.25
N LEU A 173 17.57 -6.79 -4.10
CA LEU A 173 18.17 -5.63 -3.43
C LEU A 173 19.39 -5.98 -2.54
N ARG A 174 19.44 -7.19 -1.96
CA ARG A 174 20.38 -7.54 -0.86
C ARG A 174 21.05 -8.92 -1.00
N GLY A 175 20.91 -9.62 -2.12
CA GLY A 175 21.29 -11.02 -2.30
C GLY A 175 22.71 -11.36 -1.86
N SER A 176 23.69 -10.52 -2.20
CA SER A 176 25.09 -10.64 -1.76
C SER A 176 25.26 -10.77 -0.24
N THR A 177 24.44 -10.07 0.55
CA THR A 177 24.46 -10.13 2.02
C THR A 177 23.64 -11.29 2.62
N ILE A 178 22.66 -11.79 1.89
CA ILE A 178 21.76 -12.86 2.34
C ILE A 178 22.46 -14.22 2.24
N LYS A 179 22.17 -15.12 3.19
CA LYS A 179 22.69 -16.50 3.22
C LYS A 179 21.63 -17.55 3.55
N HIS A 180 20.55 -17.17 4.25
CA HIS A 180 19.45 -18.09 4.58
C HIS A 180 18.08 -17.44 4.36
N VAL A 181 17.16 -18.20 3.76
CA VAL A 181 15.73 -17.89 3.64
C VAL A 181 14.94 -19.05 4.25
N ASN A 182 14.32 -18.79 5.41
CA ASN A 182 13.49 -19.77 6.10
C ASN A 182 12.01 -19.53 5.73
N VAL A 183 11.34 -20.52 5.15
CA VAL A 183 9.90 -20.48 4.85
C VAL A 183 9.15 -21.33 5.88
N ILE A 184 8.32 -20.71 6.69
CA ILE A 184 7.51 -21.38 7.72
C ILE A 184 6.07 -21.44 7.23
N ASN A 185 5.47 -22.63 7.15
CA ASN A 185 4.07 -22.78 6.70
C ASN A 185 3.35 -23.92 7.43
N ARG A 186 2.02 -23.83 7.58
CA ARG A 186 1.21 -24.84 8.30
C ARG A 186 1.30 -26.26 7.71
N ARG A 187 1.50 -26.39 6.40
CA ARG A 187 1.68 -27.67 5.68
C ARG A 187 2.53 -27.50 4.42
N PHE A 188 3.18 -28.55 3.93
CA PHE A 188 3.86 -28.49 2.63
C PHE A 188 2.81 -28.48 1.52
N SER A 189 2.45 -27.30 1.02
CA SER A 189 1.35 -27.11 0.08
C SER A 189 1.83 -27.07 -1.38
N PRO A 190 0.94 -27.27 -2.38
CA PRO A 190 1.26 -27.04 -3.78
C PRO A 190 1.80 -25.63 -4.07
N SER A 191 1.36 -24.62 -3.29
CA SER A 191 1.88 -23.25 -3.38
C SER A 191 3.30 -23.12 -2.82
N CYS A 192 3.64 -23.87 -1.76
CA CYS A 192 5.02 -23.96 -1.27
C CYS A 192 5.94 -24.58 -2.32
N GLY A 193 5.51 -25.70 -2.94
CA GLY A 193 6.23 -26.31 -4.06
C GLY A 193 6.37 -25.36 -5.26
N ALA A 194 5.35 -24.56 -5.59
CA ALA A 194 5.41 -23.58 -6.67
C ALA A 194 6.37 -22.42 -6.35
N MET A 195 6.32 -21.85 -5.14
CA MET A 195 7.23 -20.80 -4.67
C MET A 195 8.69 -21.26 -4.73
N LEU A 196 8.99 -22.46 -4.24
CA LEU A 196 10.33 -23.06 -4.36
C LEU A 196 10.75 -23.24 -5.82
N ARG A 197 9.87 -23.81 -6.67
CA ARG A 197 10.18 -23.99 -8.11
C ARG A 197 10.51 -22.68 -8.82
N ARG A 198 9.87 -21.56 -8.46
CA ARG A 198 10.25 -20.23 -8.98
C ARG A 198 11.68 -19.88 -8.59
N PHE A 199 12.05 -19.95 -7.30
CA PHE A 199 13.43 -19.64 -6.86
C PHE A 199 14.50 -20.58 -7.43
N TYR A 200 14.24 -21.89 -7.47
CA TYR A 200 15.17 -22.85 -8.07
C TYR A 200 15.28 -22.65 -9.59
N GLY A 201 14.18 -22.32 -10.28
CA GLY A 201 14.14 -22.05 -11.72
C GLY A 201 14.81 -20.73 -12.18
N VAL A 202 15.08 -19.78 -11.28
CA VAL A 202 15.87 -18.58 -11.63
C VAL A 202 17.26 -18.99 -12.12
N SER A 203 17.71 -18.44 -13.26
CA SER A 203 18.97 -18.85 -13.90
C SER A 203 20.20 -18.63 -13.00
N PRO A 204 21.26 -19.46 -13.13
CA PRO A 204 22.53 -19.25 -12.41
C PRO A 204 23.16 -17.88 -12.68
N ALA A 205 23.04 -17.35 -13.90
CA ALA A 205 23.54 -16.03 -14.26
C ALA A 205 22.78 -14.91 -13.52
N THR A 206 21.45 -15.04 -13.39
CA THR A 206 20.61 -14.11 -12.61
C THR A 206 20.97 -14.17 -11.13
N LYS A 207 21.13 -15.38 -10.57
CA LYS A 207 21.55 -15.60 -9.17
C LYS A 207 22.92 -15.00 -8.86
N ALA A 208 23.89 -15.15 -9.77
CA ALA A 208 25.23 -14.58 -9.64
C ALA A 208 25.21 -13.04 -9.75
N ARG A 209 24.50 -12.48 -10.74
CA ARG A 209 24.30 -11.03 -10.92
C ARG A 209 23.71 -10.36 -9.68
N GLU A 210 22.76 -11.03 -9.03
CA GLU A 210 22.07 -10.54 -7.84
C GLU A 210 22.76 -10.99 -6.52
N GLY A 211 23.86 -11.74 -6.61
CA GLY A 211 24.72 -12.13 -5.49
C GLY A 211 24.19 -13.22 -4.56
N TRP A 212 23.08 -13.90 -4.88
CA TRP A 212 22.42 -14.87 -4.00
C TRP A 212 22.61 -16.35 -4.36
N THR A 213 23.55 -16.70 -5.25
CA THR A 213 23.87 -18.09 -5.64
C THR A 213 23.98 -19.06 -4.46
N ASP A 214 24.65 -18.64 -3.37
CA ASP A 214 24.90 -19.48 -2.19
C ASP A 214 23.81 -19.37 -1.10
N THR A 215 22.66 -18.76 -1.43
CA THR A 215 21.56 -18.60 -0.46
C THR A 215 20.82 -19.91 -0.26
N GLN A 216 20.82 -20.40 0.97
CA GLN A 216 20.12 -21.61 1.37
C GLN A 216 18.64 -21.32 1.63
N PHE A 217 17.75 -22.11 1.02
CA PHE A 217 16.31 -22.07 1.28
C PHE A 217 15.93 -23.27 2.16
N GLY A 218 15.33 -23.01 3.31
CA GLY A 218 14.74 -24.02 4.19
C GLY A 218 13.23 -23.90 4.22
N VAL A 219 12.52 -25.03 4.35
CA VAL A 219 11.08 -25.04 4.67
C VAL A 219 10.87 -25.73 6.00
N LEU A 220 10.02 -25.16 6.85
CA LEU A 220 9.66 -25.69 8.15
C LEU A 220 8.13 -25.78 8.28
N THR A 221 7.65 -26.95 8.70
CA THR A 221 6.22 -27.26 8.90
C THR A 221 6.01 -27.94 10.26
N PRO A 222 4.84 -27.76 10.93
CA PRO A 222 4.52 -28.42 12.20
C PRO A 222 4.64 -29.95 12.21
N SER A 223 4.59 -30.60 11.04
CA SER A 223 4.82 -32.04 10.88
C SER A 223 6.28 -32.48 11.10
N TYR A 224 7.22 -31.56 11.29
CA TYR A 224 8.61 -31.87 11.63
C TYR A 224 8.77 -31.94 13.15
N GLY A 225 9.28 -33.06 13.68
CA GLY A 225 9.28 -33.31 15.14
C GLY A 225 9.98 -32.25 16.00
N ASP A 226 10.96 -31.55 15.43
CA ASP A 226 11.72 -30.48 16.10
C ASP A 226 11.16 -29.06 15.82
N TYR A 227 9.91 -28.95 15.32
CA TYR A 227 9.28 -27.71 14.83
C TYR A 227 9.41 -26.53 15.79
N GLU A 228 8.96 -26.70 17.04
CA GLU A 228 8.94 -25.62 18.04
C GLU A 228 10.34 -25.05 18.30
N ARG A 229 11.36 -25.91 18.31
CA ARG A 229 12.75 -25.49 18.50
C ARG A 229 13.25 -24.74 17.28
N LEU A 230 13.08 -25.30 16.09
CA LEU A 230 13.55 -24.70 14.85
C LEU A 230 12.82 -23.41 14.49
N MET A 231 11.52 -23.29 14.78
CA MET A 231 10.74 -22.07 14.57
C MET A 231 11.27 -20.94 15.47
N ARG A 232 11.48 -21.22 16.76
CA ARG A 232 12.11 -20.29 17.71
C ARG A 232 13.51 -19.87 17.27
N ASP A 233 14.33 -20.80 16.76
CA ASP A 233 15.68 -20.52 16.27
C ASP A 233 15.68 -19.68 14.97
N GLN A 234 14.76 -19.96 14.04
CA GLN A 234 14.60 -19.21 12.77
C GLN A 234 14.07 -17.78 13.01
N VAL A 235 13.06 -17.62 13.87
CA VAL A 235 12.52 -16.31 14.29
C VAL A 235 13.58 -15.49 15.04
N ARG A 236 14.36 -16.11 15.93
CA ARG A 236 15.45 -15.41 16.65
C ARG A 236 16.61 -15.03 15.74
N SER A 237 16.99 -15.87 14.77
CA SER A 237 18.11 -15.62 13.87
C SER A 237 17.80 -14.63 12.74
N ALA A 238 16.52 -14.44 12.37
CA ALA A 238 16.09 -13.49 11.35
C ALA A 238 16.62 -12.05 11.56
N ASP A 239 16.97 -11.38 10.46
CA ASP A 239 17.15 -9.91 10.37
C ASP A 239 15.86 -9.23 9.90
N VAL A 240 15.14 -9.90 8.99
CA VAL A 240 13.83 -9.50 8.48
C VAL A 240 12.85 -10.66 8.63
N ILE A 241 11.67 -10.39 9.18
CA ILE A 241 10.55 -11.32 9.29
C ILE A 241 9.40 -10.80 8.42
N PHE A 242 8.93 -11.60 7.47
CA PHE A 242 7.75 -11.31 6.65
C PHE A 242 6.59 -12.20 7.08
N CYS A 243 5.44 -11.60 7.42
CA CYS A 243 4.21 -12.31 7.76
C CYS A 243 3.22 -12.14 6.60
N CYS A 244 3.02 -13.22 5.82
CA CYS A 244 2.30 -13.22 4.56
C CYS A 244 1.10 -14.20 4.58
N THR A 245 0.36 -14.24 5.70
CA THR A 245 -0.70 -15.21 5.98
C THR A 245 -2.02 -14.55 6.45
N PRO A 246 -3.19 -15.01 6.01
CA PRO A 246 -4.49 -14.56 6.54
C PRO A 246 -4.80 -15.22 7.89
N SER A 247 -3.88 -15.13 8.84
CA SER A 247 -4.00 -15.74 10.16
C SER A 247 -4.92 -14.93 11.08
N THR A 248 -5.56 -15.61 12.03
CA THR A 248 -6.37 -15.02 13.11
C THR A 248 -5.74 -15.19 14.49
N VAL A 249 -4.59 -15.87 14.57
CA VAL A 249 -3.77 -16.03 15.76
C VAL A 249 -2.31 -15.62 15.46
N PRO A 250 -1.55 -15.11 16.45
CA PRO A 250 -0.14 -14.79 16.26
C PRO A 250 0.67 -15.98 15.74
N LEU A 251 1.61 -15.74 14.82
CA LEU A 251 2.34 -16.78 14.10
C LEU A 251 3.47 -17.45 14.91
N PHE A 252 3.79 -16.89 16.07
CA PHE A 252 4.84 -17.34 17.00
C PHE A 252 4.56 -16.72 18.37
N ASP A 253 5.07 -17.32 19.46
CA ASP A 253 4.97 -16.73 20.81
C ASP A 253 5.79 -15.44 20.91
N GLY A 254 5.19 -14.35 21.39
CA GLY A 254 5.86 -13.07 21.62
C GLY A 254 7.13 -13.17 22.48
N ASN A 255 7.17 -14.09 23.45
CA ASN A 255 8.35 -14.36 24.29
C ASN A 255 9.61 -14.70 23.47
N ILE A 256 9.42 -15.31 22.29
CA ILE A 256 10.52 -15.65 21.37
C ILE A 256 11.34 -14.41 21.00
N LEU A 257 10.72 -13.23 20.94
CA LEU A 257 11.36 -11.95 20.58
C LEU A 257 11.42 -10.92 21.72
N THR A 258 10.57 -10.99 22.74
CA THR A 258 10.61 -10.06 23.89
C THR A 258 11.60 -10.47 25.00
N GLU A 259 12.09 -11.72 24.99
CA GLU A 259 13.17 -12.18 25.88
C GLU A 259 14.44 -11.31 25.77
N ARG A 260 15.16 -11.16 26.89
CA ARG A 260 16.33 -10.27 27.01
C ARG A 260 17.40 -10.50 25.94
N ASP A 261 17.62 -11.73 25.54
CA ASP A 261 18.68 -12.09 24.58
C ASP A 261 18.21 -12.00 23.13
N ALA A 262 16.94 -12.28 22.86
CA ALA A 262 16.33 -12.02 21.57
C ALA A 262 16.24 -10.51 21.26
N ARG A 263 15.94 -9.67 22.27
CA ARG A 263 15.95 -8.19 22.21
C ARG A 263 17.32 -7.57 21.99
N ARG A 264 18.43 -8.31 22.04
CA ARG A 264 19.77 -7.76 21.69
C ARG A 264 19.92 -7.47 20.19
N LYS A 265 19.14 -8.16 19.35
CA LYS A 265 19.12 -7.98 17.90
C LYS A 265 17.87 -7.20 17.49
N GLY A 266 18.05 -6.06 16.82
CA GLY A 266 16.94 -5.36 16.18
C GLY A 266 16.57 -6.05 14.87
N ARG A 267 15.27 -6.23 14.63
CA ARG A 267 14.72 -6.86 13.42
C ARG A 267 13.79 -5.90 12.70
N LEU A 268 13.56 -6.13 11.41
CA LEU A 268 12.42 -5.57 10.70
C LEU A 268 11.34 -6.64 10.62
N ILE A 269 10.18 -6.39 11.21
CA ILE A 269 9.01 -7.28 11.17
C ILE A 269 7.98 -6.61 10.28
N VAL A 270 7.57 -7.28 9.21
CA VAL A 270 6.61 -6.77 8.24
C VAL A 270 5.37 -7.67 8.26
N ALA A 271 4.22 -7.12 8.61
CA ALA A 271 2.94 -7.84 8.67
C ALA A 271 2.01 -7.38 7.54
N ILE A 272 1.57 -8.34 6.71
CA ILE A 272 0.89 -8.08 5.43
C ILE A 272 -0.39 -8.91 5.28
N GLY A 273 -0.41 -10.15 5.77
CA GLY A 273 -1.48 -11.09 5.51
C GLY A 273 -2.74 -10.87 6.35
N SER A 274 -2.61 -10.20 7.50
CA SER A 274 -3.71 -9.85 8.39
C SER A 274 -4.28 -8.44 8.11
N TYR A 275 -5.39 -8.37 7.38
CA TYR A 275 -6.01 -7.12 6.87
C TYR A 275 -7.45 -6.90 7.36
N THR A 276 -7.90 -7.59 8.41
CA THR A 276 -9.20 -7.33 9.05
C THR A 276 -9.09 -7.25 10.57
N PRO A 277 -10.05 -6.63 11.28
CA PRO A 277 -10.04 -6.53 12.75
C PRO A 277 -9.99 -7.87 13.50
N GLN A 278 -10.29 -8.99 12.84
CA GLN A 278 -10.26 -10.36 13.38
C GLN A 278 -8.94 -11.08 13.08
N MET A 279 -8.10 -10.55 12.19
CA MET A 279 -6.84 -11.17 11.79
C MET A 279 -5.67 -10.74 12.68
N ARG A 280 -4.73 -11.66 12.92
CA ARG A 280 -3.51 -11.48 13.73
C ARG A 280 -2.37 -12.23 13.08
N GLU A 281 -1.19 -11.63 13.03
CA GLU A 281 0.05 -12.30 12.65
C GLU A 281 1.16 -12.05 13.67
N VAL A 282 1.19 -10.84 14.26
CA VAL A 282 2.20 -10.41 15.22
C VAL A 282 1.63 -10.44 16.66
N PRO A 283 2.37 -10.94 17.65
CA PRO A 283 1.95 -10.92 19.06
C PRO A 283 1.71 -9.50 19.60
N VAL A 284 0.63 -9.33 20.35
CA VAL A 284 0.23 -8.06 20.96
C VAL A 284 1.29 -7.54 21.93
N GLU A 285 1.96 -8.43 22.66
CA GLU A 285 3.02 -8.10 23.63
C GLU A 285 4.24 -7.47 22.93
N LEU A 286 4.52 -7.89 21.69
CA LEU A 286 5.63 -7.40 20.87
C LEU A 286 5.31 -6.03 20.27
N ILE A 287 4.05 -5.82 19.84
CA ILE A 287 3.54 -4.52 19.41
C ILE A 287 3.56 -3.52 20.58
N GLN A 288 3.00 -3.90 21.73
CA GLN A 288 3.03 -3.11 22.95
C GLN A 288 4.46 -2.82 23.41
N GLN A 289 5.40 -3.78 23.28
CA GLN A 289 6.81 -3.53 23.60
C GLN A 289 7.43 -2.48 22.66
N ALA A 290 7.18 -2.55 21.35
CA ALA A 290 7.74 -1.60 20.38
C ALA A 290 7.28 -0.14 20.59
N VAL A 291 6.10 0.06 21.19
CA VAL A 291 5.54 1.39 21.50
C VAL A 291 5.69 1.84 22.95
N LYS A 292 6.34 1.06 23.82
CA LYS A 292 6.66 1.50 25.19
C LYS A 292 7.68 2.63 25.15
N ILE A 293 7.19 3.85 25.33
CA ILE A 293 8.03 5.01 25.63
C ILE A 293 8.74 4.73 26.96
N HIS A 294 10.04 4.44 26.90
CA HIS A 294 10.89 4.44 28.09
C HIS A 294 10.99 5.89 28.57
N ASP A 295 10.30 6.20 29.67
CA ASP A 295 10.11 7.58 30.14
C ASP A 295 11.46 8.23 30.49
N HIS A 296 11.85 9.22 29.69
CA HIS A 296 13.17 9.85 29.74
C HIS A 296 13.08 11.28 30.26
N ALA A 297 12.58 11.40 31.49
CA ALA A 297 12.56 12.63 32.28
C ALA A 297 13.98 13.16 32.56
N GLY A 298 14.53 13.94 31.61
CA GLY A 298 15.63 14.88 31.82
C GLY A 298 17.06 14.31 31.85
N LYS A 299 17.28 12.99 31.78
CA LYS A 299 18.64 12.42 31.71
C LYS A 299 18.79 11.37 30.60
N ARG A 300 19.60 11.71 29.58
CA ARG A 300 20.16 10.77 28.60
C ARG A 300 21.16 9.83 29.28
N ILE A 301 20.67 8.84 30.02
CA ILE A 301 21.50 7.70 30.39
C ILE A 301 21.68 6.87 29.12
N ILE A 302 22.90 6.84 28.60
CA ILE A 302 23.32 5.82 27.64
C ILE A 302 23.34 4.51 28.44
N ASN A 303 22.20 3.83 28.51
CA ASN A 303 22.06 2.63 29.34
C ASN A 303 22.90 1.50 28.75
N LEU A 304 23.83 0.95 29.54
CA LEU A 304 24.72 -0.16 29.17
C LEU A 304 23.99 -1.50 28.93
N SER A 305 22.65 -1.51 28.93
CA SER A 305 21.83 -2.61 28.46
C SER A 305 22.01 -2.80 26.95
N LYS A 306 22.60 -3.94 26.56
CA LYS A 306 22.86 -4.33 25.15
C LYS A 306 21.59 -4.71 24.37
N GLN A 307 20.52 -3.94 24.49
CA GLN A 307 19.23 -4.14 23.82
C GLN A 307 19.16 -3.31 22.54
N ALA A 308 18.36 -3.76 21.57
CA ALA A 308 18.09 -3.03 20.34
C ALA A 308 17.30 -1.76 20.62
N VAL A 309 17.54 -0.72 19.82
CA VAL A 309 16.76 0.54 19.89
C VAL A 309 15.30 0.24 19.50
N GLU A 310 14.37 0.65 20.35
CA GLU A 310 12.92 0.64 20.10
C GLU A 310 12.48 2.07 19.76
N GLY A 311 11.60 2.24 18.77
CA GLY A 311 11.26 3.56 18.22
C GLY A 311 10.12 4.30 18.92
N GLY A 312 9.40 3.62 19.81
CA GLY A 312 8.17 4.14 20.42
C GLY A 312 6.95 4.16 19.49
N VAL A 313 7.09 3.69 18.24
CA VAL A 313 6.06 3.71 17.20
C VAL A 313 6.08 2.45 16.32
N VAL A 314 4.93 2.13 15.73
CA VAL A 314 4.79 1.16 14.62
C VAL A 314 4.67 1.92 13.30
N VAL A 315 5.38 1.48 12.27
CA VAL A 315 5.26 2.04 10.92
C VAL A 315 4.01 1.48 10.25
N VAL A 316 3.25 2.31 9.53
CA VAL A 316 2.04 1.92 8.81
C VAL A 316 2.04 2.43 7.36
N ASP A 317 1.24 1.84 6.48
CA ASP A 317 1.00 2.39 5.13
C ASP A 317 -0.03 3.52 5.11
N THR A 318 -0.98 3.50 6.06
CA THR A 318 -1.87 4.63 6.40
C THR A 318 -2.18 4.64 7.89
N LEU A 319 -2.34 5.82 8.51
CA LEU A 319 -2.86 5.92 9.88
C LEU A 319 -4.29 5.38 9.99
N ASP A 320 -5.20 5.89 9.15
CA ASP A 320 -6.63 5.60 9.23
C ASP A 320 -6.97 4.15 8.89
N GLY A 321 -6.35 3.58 7.86
CA GLY A 321 -6.55 2.18 7.48
C GLY A 321 -6.04 1.25 8.56
N ALA A 322 -4.82 1.49 9.08
CA ALA A 322 -4.26 0.67 10.15
C ALA A 322 -5.14 0.69 11.42
N LEU A 323 -5.65 1.86 11.83
CA LEU A 323 -6.52 1.98 13.00
C LEU A 323 -7.91 1.36 12.83
N LYS A 324 -8.38 1.16 11.59
CA LYS A 324 -9.68 0.56 11.27
C LYS A 324 -9.60 -0.94 10.94
N GLU A 325 -8.46 -1.41 10.40
CA GLU A 325 -8.36 -2.73 9.75
C GLU A 325 -7.27 -3.63 10.35
N ALA A 326 -6.20 -3.08 10.96
CA ALA A 326 -5.11 -3.88 11.52
C ALA A 326 -5.46 -4.38 12.93
N GLY A 327 -6.22 -5.47 13.02
CA GLY A 327 -6.75 -6.00 14.28
C GLY A 327 -5.71 -6.21 15.41
N GLU A 328 -4.48 -6.58 15.07
CA GLU A 328 -3.37 -6.72 16.03
C GLU A 328 -2.91 -5.38 16.65
N LEU A 329 -3.04 -4.25 15.94
CA LEU A 329 -2.78 -2.91 16.50
C LEU A 329 -3.96 -2.42 17.35
N ILE A 330 -5.19 -2.76 16.93
CA ILE A 330 -6.43 -2.42 17.64
C ILE A 330 -6.47 -3.13 18.99
N GLU A 331 -6.19 -4.43 19.04
CA GLU A 331 -6.12 -5.21 20.28
C GLU A 331 -4.97 -4.77 21.20
N ALA A 332 -3.83 -4.38 20.62
CA ALA A 332 -2.72 -3.81 21.37
C ALA A 332 -3.01 -2.41 21.95
N GLY A 333 -4.15 -1.79 21.62
CA GLY A 333 -4.58 -0.49 22.16
C GLY A 333 -3.83 0.71 21.56
N LEU A 334 -3.35 0.58 20.32
CA LEU A 334 -2.62 1.66 19.65
C LEU A 334 -3.60 2.75 19.15
N GLY A 335 -3.12 3.99 19.14
CA GLY A 335 -3.79 5.15 18.57
C GLY A 335 -2.81 5.97 17.74
N PRO A 336 -3.24 7.07 17.07
CA PRO A 336 -2.42 7.80 16.11
C PRO A 336 -1.02 8.18 16.59
N ARG A 337 -0.86 8.53 17.88
CA ARG A 337 0.43 8.90 18.49
C ARG A 337 1.46 7.76 18.60
N HIS A 338 1.04 6.51 18.42
CA HIS A 338 1.89 5.31 18.46
C HIS A 338 2.20 4.78 17.04
N LEU A 339 1.73 5.48 16.00
CA LEU A 339 1.91 5.12 14.60
C LEU A 339 2.70 6.23 13.88
N VAL A 340 3.32 5.86 12.76
CA VAL A 340 4.00 6.79 11.84
C VAL A 340 3.84 6.26 10.42
N GLU A 341 3.55 7.12 9.44
CA GLU A 341 3.38 6.64 8.08
C GLU A 341 4.72 6.35 7.42
N LEU A 342 4.77 5.31 6.59
CA LEU A 342 5.95 4.94 5.81
C LEU A 342 6.47 6.13 4.98
N GLY A 343 5.57 6.94 4.42
CA GLY A 343 5.89 8.14 3.65
C GLY A 343 6.64 9.23 4.41
N GLU A 344 6.45 9.35 5.72
CA GLU A 344 7.25 10.25 6.57
C GLU A 344 8.72 9.78 6.67
N LEU A 345 8.92 8.45 6.67
CA LEU A 345 10.21 7.82 6.93
C LEU A 345 11.06 7.57 5.68
N VAL A 346 10.43 7.43 4.50
CA VAL A 346 11.17 6.99 3.29
C VAL A 346 12.28 7.94 2.85
N MET A 347 12.15 9.25 3.12
CA MET A 347 13.15 10.26 2.74
C MET A 347 14.28 10.46 3.77
N LEU A 348 14.23 9.77 4.92
CA LEU A 348 15.33 9.79 5.88
C LEU A 348 16.58 9.14 5.28
N HIS A 349 17.68 9.87 5.27
CA HIS A 349 18.94 9.40 4.69
C HIS A 349 19.58 8.35 5.61
N ARG A 350 20.21 7.32 5.03
CA ARG A 350 21.01 6.39 5.83
C ARG A 350 22.27 7.11 6.30
N ILE A 351 22.55 7.07 7.60
CA ILE A 351 23.85 7.49 8.11
C ILE A 351 24.88 6.45 7.65
N LYS A 352 25.77 6.84 6.72
CA LYS A 352 27.05 6.14 6.53
C LYS A 352 27.78 6.26 7.87
N LEU A 353 27.81 5.18 8.66
CA LEU A 353 28.66 5.11 9.84
C LEU A 353 30.10 5.02 9.33
N SER A 354 30.88 6.06 9.57
CA SER A 354 32.34 5.98 9.42
C SER A 354 32.86 4.90 10.37
N GLU A 355 33.60 3.95 9.85
CA GLU A 355 34.37 3.05 10.70
C GLU A 355 35.49 3.84 11.41
N SER A 356 35.88 3.36 12.59
CA SER A 356 36.82 3.99 13.54
C SER A 356 36.40 5.33 14.18
N ASP A 357 36.24 5.30 15.51
CA ASP A 357 36.71 6.38 16.38
C ASP A 357 38.25 6.26 16.48
N ASP A 358 38.96 6.55 15.39
CA ASP A 358 40.42 6.74 15.41
C ASP A 358 40.83 7.85 14.43
N SER A 359 42.01 8.40 14.64
CA SER A 359 42.40 9.71 14.18
C SER A 359 43.14 9.72 12.84
N SER A 360 42.66 10.57 11.93
CA SER A 360 43.36 11.07 10.73
C SER A 360 43.71 10.04 9.63
N ARG A 361 43.00 10.18 8.50
CA ARG A 361 43.60 10.68 7.25
C ARG A 361 42.51 11.13 6.28
N ALA A 362 42.87 12.01 5.35
CA ALA A 362 41.99 12.46 4.28
C ALA A 362 42.35 11.73 2.98
N SER A 363 41.32 11.22 2.28
CA SER A 363 41.36 10.88 0.87
C SER A 363 40.02 11.25 0.24
N THR A 364 40.08 11.79 -0.96
CA THR A 364 38.90 12.20 -1.75
C THR A 364 38.29 11.01 -2.47
N ASP A 365 36.98 10.88 -2.41
CA ASP A 365 36.18 10.23 -3.46
C ASP A 365 34.92 11.06 -3.72
N VAL A 366 34.44 11.02 -4.96
CA VAL A 366 33.41 11.94 -5.47
C VAL A 366 32.12 11.17 -5.76
N ASP A 367 31.11 11.34 -4.91
CA ASP A 367 29.71 10.98 -5.20
C ASP A 367 28.91 12.28 -5.42
N THR A 368 28.41 12.48 -6.64
CA THR A 368 27.57 13.65 -6.99
C THR A 368 26.09 13.36 -6.77
N ASP A 369 25.52 13.82 -5.66
CA ASP A 369 24.08 14.09 -5.58
C ASP A 369 23.80 15.28 -4.64
N SER A 370 23.50 16.45 -5.22
CA SER A 370 23.38 17.70 -4.45
C SER A 370 22.43 18.71 -5.11
N LEU A 371 21.12 18.55 -4.90
CA LEU A 371 20.11 19.57 -5.15
C LEU A 371 19.17 19.75 -3.95
N SER A 372 19.67 20.34 -2.87
CA SER A 372 18.85 20.80 -1.75
C SER A 372 18.22 22.17 -2.05
N ALA A 373 17.01 22.18 -2.61
CA ALA A 373 16.32 23.43 -3.01
C ALA A 373 14.79 23.40 -2.75
N SER A 374 14.38 23.49 -1.48
CA SER A 374 12.99 23.83 -1.08
C SER A 374 12.92 24.27 0.39
N ALA A 375 13.29 25.53 0.66
CA ALA A 375 13.20 26.13 2.00
C ALA A 375 13.21 27.67 1.97
N SER A 376 12.22 28.30 1.30
CA SER A 376 12.02 29.75 1.33
C SER A 376 10.57 30.12 1.68
N THR A 377 10.43 30.97 2.69
CA THR A 377 9.18 31.34 3.39
C THR A 377 8.16 32.10 2.53
N LEU A 378 6.87 31.82 2.75
CA LEU A 378 5.75 32.62 2.25
C LEU A 378 5.64 33.98 2.98
N THR A 379 5.49 35.07 2.23
CA THR A 379 5.08 36.40 2.74
C THR A 379 4.04 37.04 1.81
N ILE A 380 3.16 37.90 2.34
CA ILE A 380 1.83 38.21 1.78
C ILE A 380 1.64 39.72 1.49
N ASN A 381 0.82 40.04 0.48
CA ASN A 381 0.37 41.36 -0.01
C ASN A 381 1.47 42.23 -0.70
N SER A 382 1.18 43.02 -1.75
CA SER A 382 -0.08 43.66 -2.19
C SER A 382 -0.18 43.83 -3.73
N ALA A 383 -1.39 44.08 -4.25
CA ALA A 383 -1.64 44.67 -5.58
C ALA A 383 -1.54 46.24 -5.51
N PRO A 384 -1.64 47.07 -6.58
CA PRO A 384 -2.57 46.97 -7.73
C PRO A 384 -2.06 47.45 -9.12
N THR A 385 -2.96 47.52 -10.14
CA THR A 385 -2.92 48.35 -11.39
C THR A 385 -1.71 48.18 -12.35
N GLU A 386 -1.74 48.30 -13.69
CA GLU A 386 -2.73 48.42 -14.80
C GLU A 386 -1.90 48.26 -16.12
N GLU A 387 -2.36 48.27 -17.39
CA GLU A 387 -3.63 48.55 -18.08
C GLU A 387 -3.60 47.87 -19.50
N LYS A 388 -4.78 47.65 -20.14
CA LYS A 388 -5.01 47.62 -21.63
C LYS A 388 -4.32 46.52 -22.50
N ASP A 389 -4.80 46.19 -23.71
CA ASP A 389 -6.00 46.63 -24.47
C ASP A 389 -6.55 45.55 -25.44
N SER A 390 -7.79 45.76 -25.92
CA SER A 390 -8.41 45.28 -27.19
C SER A 390 -8.46 43.77 -27.55
N SER A 391 -9.47 43.24 -28.30
CA SER A 391 -10.80 43.77 -28.66
C SER A 391 -11.76 42.71 -29.24
N SER A 392 -13.02 42.69 -28.76
CA SER A 392 -14.25 42.28 -29.48
C SER A 392 -14.39 40.80 -29.96
N SER A 393 -15.58 40.24 -30.20
CA SER A 393 -16.89 40.87 -30.45
C SER A 393 -18.11 40.01 -30.02
N LYS A 394 -19.13 40.69 -29.43
CA LYS A 394 -20.60 40.62 -29.69
C LYS A 394 -21.37 39.28 -29.55
N GLU A 395 -22.68 39.21 -29.24
CA GLU A 395 -23.77 40.07 -28.68
C GLU A 395 -25.00 39.11 -28.46
N SER A 396 -26.03 39.33 -27.62
CA SER A 396 -26.28 40.24 -26.49
C SER A 396 -27.59 39.87 -25.75
N SER A 397 -27.88 40.53 -24.61
CA SER A 397 -29.23 40.73 -24.02
C SER A 397 -29.88 39.51 -23.31
N GLU A 398 -30.76 39.63 -22.29
CA GLU A 398 -31.49 40.76 -21.66
C GLU A 398 -31.53 40.74 -20.10
N LYS A 399 -31.80 41.91 -19.49
CA LYS A 399 -32.73 42.29 -18.36
C LYS A 399 -33.10 41.23 -17.27
N GLU A 400 -33.36 41.55 -15.98
CA GLU A 400 -33.63 42.84 -15.29
C GLU A 400 -33.59 42.75 -13.73
N LYS A 401 -33.78 43.92 -13.07
CA LYS A 401 -34.41 44.17 -11.73
C LYS A 401 -33.64 43.98 -10.40
N ARG A 402 -33.69 45.09 -9.63
CA ARG A 402 -33.44 45.34 -8.17
C ARG A 402 -34.81 45.21 -7.41
N PRO A 403 -35.00 45.42 -6.06
CA PRO A 403 -34.19 46.25 -5.14
C PRO A 403 -34.10 45.94 -3.60
N ARG A 404 -33.12 46.61 -2.97
CA ARG A 404 -33.09 47.29 -1.64
C ARG A 404 -34.03 46.88 -0.47
N HIS A 405 -33.44 46.83 0.73
CA HIS A 405 -33.89 47.66 1.87
C HIS A 405 -32.73 48.06 2.82
N SER A 406 -32.95 48.94 3.80
CA SER A 406 -31.90 49.43 4.75
C SER A 406 -32.45 50.04 6.06
N ARG A 407 -31.57 50.14 7.09
CA ARG A 407 -31.59 50.96 8.34
C ARG A 407 -30.17 50.86 8.97
N HIS A 408 -29.41 51.93 9.25
CA HIS A 408 -29.49 52.95 10.32
C HIS A 408 -29.55 52.37 11.75
N LEU A 409 -28.80 52.85 12.75
CA LEU A 409 -28.43 54.23 13.18
C LEU A 409 -26.89 54.39 13.44
N SER A 410 -26.24 55.50 13.83
CA SER A 410 -26.55 56.95 14.10
C SER A 410 -25.24 57.80 14.07
N VAL A 411 -25.32 59.11 14.40
CA VAL A 411 -24.24 60.14 14.52
C VAL A 411 -24.52 60.90 15.86
N GLN A 412 -23.68 61.68 16.58
CA GLN A 412 -22.71 62.74 16.21
C GLN A 412 -22.01 63.33 17.46
N SER A 413 -20.80 63.91 17.32
CA SER A 413 -20.34 65.13 18.04
C SER A 413 -18.89 65.53 17.67
N ILE A 414 -18.62 66.84 17.60
CA ILE A 414 -17.29 67.44 17.35
C ILE A 414 -17.21 68.76 18.12
N HIS A 415 -16.12 69.02 18.87
CA HIS A 415 -15.34 70.28 18.92
C HIS A 415 -14.43 70.38 20.16
N ASN A 416 -13.10 70.50 19.97
CA ASN A 416 -12.42 71.82 19.97
C ASN A 416 -10.89 71.72 19.79
N LEU A 417 -10.30 72.85 19.38
CA LEU A 417 -8.86 73.04 19.17
C LEU A 417 -8.29 73.99 20.24
N VAL A 418 -7.18 73.63 20.90
CA VAL A 418 -6.27 74.59 21.56
C VAL A 418 -4.82 74.16 21.32
N ARG A 419 -3.93 75.12 21.05
CA ARG A 419 -2.49 74.89 20.82
C ARG A 419 -1.75 74.62 22.14
N GLY A 420 -0.83 73.65 22.15
CA GLY A 420 0.11 73.41 23.26
C GLY A 420 1.48 72.99 22.71
N ALA A 421 2.54 73.68 23.12
CA ALA A 421 3.85 73.62 22.45
C ALA A 421 4.65 72.31 22.67
N SER A 422 5.50 72.00 21.70
CA SER A 422 6.39 70.84 21.66
C SER A 422 7.28 70.68 22.89
N ARG A 423 7.28 69.48 23.48
CA ARG A 423 8.46 68.92 24.18
C ARG A 423 8.70 67.47 23.74
N SER A 424 9.43 67.34 22.64
CA SER A 424 9.99 66.08 22.15
C SER A 424 10.99 65.49 23.14
N ARG A 425 10.52 64.63 24.06
CA ARG A 425 11.41 63.72 24.79
C ARG A 425 11.81 62.58 23.87
N SER A 426 12.97 62.74 23.23
CA SER A 426 13.68 61.69 22.52
C SER A 426 14.01 60.53 23.46
N ARG A 427 13.19 59.47 23.44
CA ARG A 427 13.66 58.13 23.81
C ARG A 427 14.40 57.57 22.61
N SER A 428 15.73 57.53 22.67
CA SER A 428 16.53 56.79 21.71
C SER A 428 16.11 55.31 21.75
N ARG A 429 15.73 54.76 20.60
CA ARG A 429 15.87 53.32 20.38
C ARG A 429 17.33 53.10 19.97
N ASN A 430 18.13 52.50 20.84
CA ASN A 430 19.53 52.21 20.53
C ASN A 430 19.58 51.21 19.37
N PRO A 431 20.39 51.46 18.32
CA PRO A 431 20.52 50.55 17.17
C PRO A 431 20.85 49.11 17.60
N ASP A 432 21.74 48.97 18.58
CA ASP A 432 22.25 47.72 19.15
C ASP A 432 21.16 46.72 19.61
N SER A 433 19.94 47.21 19.89
CA SER A 433 18.81 46.37 20.29
C SER A 433 18.21 45.54 19.14
N ALA A 434 18.34 45.98 17.88
CA ALA A 434 17.82 45.25 16.73
C ALA A 434 18.72 44.07 16.33
N ASP A 435 20.04 44.27 16.34
CA ASP A 435 21.01 43.21 16.05
C ASP A 435 21.03 42.12 17.14
N ALA A 436 20.81 42.49 18.40
CA ALA A 436 20.68 41.53 19.51
C ALA A 436 19.47 40.59 19.32
N ASP A 437 18.30 41.15 19.00
CA ASP A 437 17.08 40.37 18.68
C ASP A 437 17.28 39.48 17.44
N TYR A 438 18.00 39.97 16.43
CA TYR A 438 18.29 39.24 15.20
C TYR A 438 19.24 38.05 15.44
N GLU A 439 20.37 38.26 16.11
CA GLU A 439 21.29 37.16 16.45
C GLU A 439 20.68 36.18 17.45
N GLN A 440 19.81 36.61 18.37
CA GLN A 440 19.06 35.68 19.22
C GLN A 440 18.13 34.78 18.39
N ARG A 441 17.31 35.33 17.48
CA ARG A 441 16.44 34.53 16.60
C ARG A 441 17.26 33.56 15.73
N LYS A 442 18.37 34.02 15.18
CA LYS A 442 19.33 33.25 14.38
C LYS A 442 20.01 32.12 15.18
N LYS A 443 20.24 32.32 16.48
CA LYS A 443 20.72 31.30 17.43
C LYS A 443 19.63 30.28 17.76
N GLU A 444 18.41 30.72 18.04
CA GLU A 444 17.25 29.84 18.28
C GLU A 444 16.91 28.99 17.04
N GLU A 445 16.99 29.55 15.84
CA GLU A 445 16.84 28.80 14.58
C GLU A 445 17.92 27.74 14.40
N LYS A 446 19.19 28.08 14.65
CA LYS A 446 20.29 27.11 14.61
C LYS A 446 20.09 25.98 15.61
N GLU A 447 19.60 26.28 16.81
CA GLU A 447 19.30 25.27 17.82
C GLU A 447 18.09 24.39 17.44
N LYS A 448 17.01 24.97 16.89
CA LYS A 448 15.87 24.23 16.34
C LYS A 448 16.29 23.31 15.18
N LYS A 449 17.09 23.82 14.25
CA LYS A 449 17.65 23.05 13.11
C LYS A 449 18.56 21.92 13.60
N LYS A 450 19.41 22.16 14.61
CA LYS A 450 20.24 21.13 15.25
C LYS A 450 19.40 20.03 15.91
N LYS A 451 18.42 20.39 16.77
CA LYS A 451 17.54 19.42 17.44
C LYS A 451 16.70 18.60 16.46
N LYS A 452 16.24 19.21 15.36
CA LYS A 452 15.57 18.49 14.26
C LYS A 452 16.50 17.44 13.66
N LYS A 453 17.73 17.82 13.26
CA LYS A 453 18.71 16.88 12.71
C LYS A 453 19.05 15.76 13.69
N GLU A 454 19.27 16.07 14.97
CA GLU A 454 19.58 15.05 16.00
C GLU A 454 18.46 14.00 16.11
N LYS A 455 17.18 14.41 15.99
CA LYS A 455 16.03 13.48 15.95
C LYS A 455 15.99 12.67 14.64
N GLU A 456 16.25 13.29 13.49
CA GLU A 456 16.33 12.60 12.19
C GLU A 456 17.46 11.56 12.17
N ASP A 457 18.62 11.89 12.74
CA ASP A 457 19.77 11.00 12.88
C ASP A 457 19.49 9.82 13.84
N GLU A 458 18.73 10.05 14.92
CA GLU A 458 18.27 9.01 15.85
C GLU A 458 17.25 8.06 15.19
N LEU A 459 16.28 8.61 14.46
CA LEU A 459 15.26 7.88 13.71
C LEU A 459 15.88 7.03 12.58
N ALA A 460 16.90 7.56 11.89
CA ALA A 460 17.67 6.81 10.91
C ALA A 460 18.44 5.64 11.55
N ARG A 461 19.08 5.82 12.71
CA ARG A 461 19.76 4.73 13.46
C ARG A 461 18.79 3.63 13.92
N TRP A 462 17.58 4.01 14.36
CA TRP A 462 16.52 3.05 14.67
C TRP A 462 16.12 2.24 13.44
N LEU A 463 15.87 2.88 12.29
CA LEU A 463 15.58 2.19 11.04
C LEU A 463 16.72 1.27 10.58
N GLN A 464 17.98 1.66 10.78
CA GLN A 464 19.16 0.88 10.41
C GLN A 464 19.37 -0.38 11.28
N LYS A 465 19.27 -0.25 12.61
CA LYS A 465 19.72 -1.27 13.58
C LYS A 465 18.72 -1.63 14.69
N GLY A 466 17.70 -0.80 14.91
CA GLY A 466 16.67 -1.02 15.91
C GLY A 466 15.66 -2.10 15.54
N ASN A 467 14.69 -2.32 16.43
CA ASN A 467 13.53 -3.16 16.18
C ASN A 467 12.38 -2.33 15.59
N VAL A 468 11.98 -2.67 14.36
CA VAL A 468 10.98 -1.94 13.56
C VAL A 468 9.84 -2.89 13.24
N ILE A 469 8.60 -2.51 13.56
CA ILE A 469 7.40 -3.20 13.07
C ILE A 469 6.80 -2.31 11.98
N TYR A 470 6.51 -2.91 10.83
CA TYR A 470 5.77 -2.30 9.73
C TYR A 470 4.48 -3.09 9.48
N LYS A 471 3.35 -2.42 9.59
CA LYS A 471 2.03 -2.98 9.31
C LYS A 471 1.47 -2.42 8.01
N SER A 472 1.15 -3.29 7.06
CA SER A 472 0.38 -2.93 5.87
C SER A 472 -1.04 -3.47 5.97
N VAL A 473 -2.02 -2.67 5.55
CA VAL A 473 -3.40 -3.10 5.25
C VAL A 473 -3.77 -2.86 3.77
N GLY A 474 -2.92 -2.11 3.07
CA GLY A 474 -2.92 -1.89 1.63
C GLY A 474 -3.61 -0.58 1.23
N LEU A 475 -2.82 0.41 0.83
CA LEU A 475 -3.29 1.69 0.30
C LEU A 475 -3.55 1.62 -1.22
N GLY A 476 -4.64 2.24 -1.70
CA GLY A 476 -5.02 2.27 -3.12
C GLY A 476 -4.01 2.99 -4.02
N LEU A 477 -3.32 4.00 -3.49
CA LEU A 477 -2.22 4.71 -4.14
C LEU A 477 -1.13 3.74 -4.64
N MET A 478 -0.81 2.71 -3.85
CA MET A 478 0.22 1.74 -4.20
C MET A 478 -0.16 0.92 -5.43
N ASP A 479 -1.46 0.66 -5.62
CA ASP A 479 -2.01 -0.03 -6.78
C ASP A 479 -2.07 0.89 -8.01
N LEU A 480 -2.38 2.18 -7.82
CA LEU A 480 -2.41 3.18 -8.88
C LEU A 480 -1.00 3.52 -9.39
N THR A 481 -0.08 3.91 -8.51
CA THR A 481 1.28 4.35 -8.87
C THR A 481 2.07 3.25 -9.57
N VAL A 482 2.06 2.02 -9.04
CA VAL A 482 2.74 0.87 -9.65
C VAL A 482 1.98 0.38 -10.88
N GLY A 483 0.65 0.43 -10.87
CA GLY A 483 -0.18 0.02 -12.01
C GLY A 483 0.05 0.86 -13.26
N MET A 484 0.07 2.19 -13.14
CA MET A 484 0.36 3.10 -14.27
C MET A 484 1.74 2.82 -14.85
N GLN A 485 2.78 2.80 -14.00
CA GLN A 485 4.15 2.53 -14.43
C GLN A 485 4.33 1.14 -15.04
N LEU A 486 3.57 0.14 -14.59
CA LEU A 486 3.61 -1.22 -15.15
C LEU A 486 3.03 -1.27 -16.57
N VAL A 487 1.99 -0.48 -16.87
CA VAL A 487 1.48 -0.35 -18.25
C VAL A 487 2.50 0.36 -19.15
N ASP A 488 3.07 1.48 -18.69
CA ASP A 488 4.10 2.21 -19.43
C ASP A 488 5.35 1.34 -19.70
N PHE A 489 5.75 0.52 -18.71
CA PHE A 489 6.87 -0.42 -18.81
C PHE A 489 6.58 -1.58 -19.77
N ALA A 490 5.36 -2.12 -19.79
CA ALA A 490 4.96 -3.18 -20.70
C ALA A 490 5.02 -2.71 -22.17
N GLU A 491 4.56 -1.49 -22.45
CA GLU A 491 4.61 -0.89 -23.79
C GLU A 491 6.07 -0.67 -24.24
N GLN A 492 6.91 -0.07 -23.40
CA GLN A 492 8.35 0.14 -23.68
C GLN A 492 9.11 -1.19 -23.92
N LYS A 493 8.78 -2.25 -23.18
CA LYS A 493 9.36 -3.60 -23.39
C LYS A 493 8.87 -4.25 -24.68
N GLY A 494 7.60 -4.06 -25.04
CA GLY A 494 7.03 -4.52 -26.30
C GLY A 494 7.75 -3.91 -27.51
N GLU A 495 7.81 -2.57 -27.55
CA GLU A 495 8.49 -1.80 -28.60
C GLU A 495 9.97 -2.21 -28.74
N ARG A 496 10.71 -2.28 -27.62
CA ARG A 496 12.15 -2.59 -27.61
C ARG A 496 12.48 -3.98 -28.14
N ASN A 497 11.56 -4.93 -28.05
CA ASN A 497 11.76 -6.31 -28.51
C ASN A 497 11.48 -6.49 -30.01
N GLY A 498 11.10 -5.44 -30.75
CA GLY A 498 10.78 -5.54 -32.18
C GLY A 498 9.46 -6.28 -32.49
N VAL A 499 8.72 -6.68 -31.45
CA VAL A 499 7.37 -7.22 -31.57
C VAL A 499 6.44 -6.01 -31.77
N GLY A 500 6.11 -5.73 -33.03
CA GLY A 500 5.37 -4.54 -33.47
C GLY A 500 3.98 -4.45 -32.84
N SER A 501 3.93 -3.86 -31.64
CA SER A 501 3.01 -4.22 -30.56
C SER A 501 3.06 -5.72 -30.20
N ILE A 502 3.24 -6.04 -28.92
CA ILE A 502 2.62 -7.25 -28.38
C ILE A 502 1.12 -7.10 -28.68
N PRO A 503 0.41 -8.14 -29.15
CA PRO A 503 -1.05 -8.10 -29.25
C PRO A 503 -1.67 -8.18 -27.84
N LEU A 504 -1.45 -7.11 -27.06
CA LEU A 504 -2.46 -6.52 -26.20
C LEU A 504 -3.80 -6.68 -26.93
N MET A 505 -4.81 -7.25 -26.29
CA MET A 505 -6.12 -7.46 -26.90
C MET A 505 -6.90 -6.15 -27.05
N GLY A 506 -6.38 -5.24 -27.88
CA GLY A 506 -7.17 -4.25 -28.56
C GLY A 506 -8.19 -4.98 -29.44
N LEU A 507 -9.45 -4.55 -29.35
CA LEU A 507 -10.58 -5.14 -30.05
C LEU A 507 -10.53 -4.82 -31.57
N GLN A 508 -9.56 -5.40 -32.28
CA GLN A 508 -9.63 -5.50 -33.74
C GLN A 508 -10.69 -6.56 -34.07
N GLY A 509 -11.84 -6.06 -34.53
CA GLY A 509 -13.10 -6.79 -34.45
C GLY A 509 -13.12 -8.13 -35.21
N LYS A 510 -13.50 -9.19 -34.49
CA LYS A 510 -14.27 -10.30 -35.03
C LYS A 510 -15.47 -10.56 -34.13
N GLU A 511 -16.61 -10.75 -34.78
CA GLU A 511 -17.82 -11.39 -34.25
C GLU A 511 -18.28 -10.87 -32.87
N MET A 512 -18.90 -9.69 -32.92
CA MET A 512 -20.03 -9.45 -32.02
C MET A 512 -21.07 -10.54 -32.32
N VAL A 513 -21.20 -11.55 -31.45
CA VAL A 513 -22.24 -12.57 -31.59
C VAL A 513 -23.58 -11.88 -31.36
N GLU A 514 -24.29 -11.63 -32.44
CA GLU A 514 -25.61 -11.04 -32.42
C GLU A 514 -26.59 -12.02 -31.75
N VAL A 515 -26.89 -11.76 -30.48
CA VAL A 515 -27.91 -12.53 -29.74
C VAL A 515 -29.27 -12.15 -30.34
N GLY A 516 -29.72 -12.96 -31.30
CA GLY A 516 -30.91 -12.74 -32.10
C GLY A 516 -32.21 -12.72 -31.29
N LEU A 517 -32.50 -11.57 -30.68
CA LEU A 517 -33.85 -11.20 -30.25
C LEU A 517 -34.67 -10.86 -31.50
N GLY A 518 -35.29 -11.88 -32.07
CA GLY A 518 -36.09 -11.76 -33.30
C GLY A 518 -37.25 -10.77 -33.15
N LEU A 519 -37.11 -9.61 -33.78
CA LEU A 519 -38.17 -8.66 -34.06
C LEU A 519 -38.06 -8.29 -35.54
N GLU A 520 -39.05 -8.69 -36.34
CA GLU A 520 -39.04 -8.39 -37.78
C GLU A 520 -39.29 -6.90 -38.03
N PRO A 521 -38.59 -6.27 -38.99
CA PRO A 521 -38.80 -4.87 -39.33
C PRO A 521 -40.09 -4.72 -40.14
N LEU A 522 -41.07 -3.99 -39.60
CA LEU A 522 -42.23 -3.53 -40.38
C LEU A 522 -41.82 -2.39 -41.32
N ASP A 523 -42.29 -2.50 -42.56
CA ASP A 523 -41.97 -1.59 -43.67
C ASP A 523 -42.55 -0.19 -43.47
N VAL A 524 -41.85 0.83 -43.95
CA VAL A 524 -42.23 2.26 -43.84
C VAL A 524 -42.39 2.86 -45.23
N GLY A 525 -43.37 2.34 -45.97
CA GLY A 525 -43.92 2.98 -47.17
C GLY A 525 -44.60 4.29 -46.80
N GLY A 526 -44.21 5.40 -47.43
CA GLY A 526 -44.68 6.74 -47.09
C GLY A 526 -46.10 7.06 -47.60
N GLY A 527 -46.86 7.80 -46.80
CA GLY A 527 -48.15 8.38 -47.17
C GLY A 527 -48.63 9.40 -46.13
N GLY A 528 -48.98 10.63 -46.55
CA GLY A 528 -49.46 11.69 -45.65
C GLY A 528 -50.98 11.79 -45.62
N GLY A 529 -51.58 12.01 -44.44
CA GLY A 529 -53.04 12.09 -44.29
C GLY A 529 -53.54 12.63 -42.94
N HIS A 530 -53.92 13.90 -42.93
CA HIS A 530 -54.87 14.61 -42.05
C HIS A 530 -55.66 13.89 -40.92
N VAL A 531 -55.67 14.54 -39.74
CA VAL A 531 -56.87 14.95 -38.93
C VAL A 531 -57.59 13.96 -37.98
N VAL A 532 -57.45 14.27 -36.66
CA VAL A 532 -58.47 14.35 -35.57
C VAL A 532 -59.41 13.16 -35.26
N GLY A 533 -59.46 12.78 -33.96
CA GLY A 533 -60.75 12.62 -33.26
C GLY A 533 -60.87 11.52 -32.18
N GLY A 534 -61.12 11.95 -30.92
CA GLY A 534 -61.71 11.15 -29.83
C GLY A 534 -60.91 9.93 -29.29
N SER A 535 -61.40 9.15 -28.34
CA SER A 535 -62.25 9.43 -27.15
C SER A 535 -62.65 8.10 -26.49
N GLU A 536 -62.47 7.95 -25.16
CA GLU A 536 -63.12 6.91 -24.32
C GLU A 536 -62.74 5.43 -24.66
N THR A 537 -62.99 4.39 -23.85
CA THR A 537 -63.55 4.27 -22.48
C THR A 537 -62.89 3.11 -21.69
N SER A 538 -63.18 3.07 -20.38
CA SER A 538 -62.92 2.03 -19.36
C SER A 538 -63.17 0.55 -19.73
N THR A 539 -62.45 -0.39 -19.07
CA THR A 539 -63.03 -1.27 -17.99
C THR A 539 -61.99 -2.18 -17.28
N GLU A 540 -62.26 -2.47 -16.00
CA GLU A 540 -61.68 -3.55 -15.16
C GLU A 540 -62.77 -4.64 -14.93
N PRO A 541 -62.60 -5.65 -14.04
CA PRO A 541 -61.50 -6.61 -13.83
C PRO A 541 -62.01 -8.09 -13.95
N GLY A 542 -61.16 -9.09 -13.69
CA GLY A 542 -61.60 -10.50 -13.60
C GLY A 542 -60.70 -11.42 -12.76
N THR A 543 -61.28 -12.14 -11.80
CA THR A 543 -60.59 -13.06 -10.85
C THR A 543 -60.66 -14.53 -11.28
N GLY A 544 -59.65 -15.35 -10.95
CA GLY A 544 -59.73 -16.81 -11.11
C GLY A 544 -58.74 -17.59 -10.23
N LEU A 545 -59.21 -18.67 -9.59
CA LEU A 545 -58.43 -19.57 -8.72
C LEU A 545 -58.14 -20.91 -9.44
N GLY A 546 -57.03 -21.57 -9.12
CA GLY A 546 -56.69 -22.91 -9.63
C GLY A 546 -55.68 -23.63 -8.73
N HIS A 547 -55.84 -24.94 -8.55
CA HIS A 547 -55.12 -25.75 -7.55
C HIS A 547 -54.66 -27.09 -8.15
N LYS A 548 -53.78 -27.82 -7.43
CA LYS A 548 -53.25 -29.18 -7.71
C LYS A 548 -52.13 -29.22 -8.78
N SER A 549 -51.09 -30.07 -8.76
CA SER A 549 -50.44 -31.02 -7.84
C SER A 549 -50.08 -32.29 -8.65
N GLY A 550 -48.81 -32.68 -8.67
CA GLY A 550 -48.36 -33.92 -9.32
C GLY A 550 -47.06 -34.42 -8.71
N SER A 551 -46.94 -35.74 -8.54
CA SER A 551 -45.78 -36.40 -7.94
C SER A 551 -45.57 -37.75 -8.60
N SER A 552 -44.33 -38.10 -8.89
CA SER A 552 -43.92 -39.45 -9.27
C SER A 552 -42.53 -39.76 -8.70
N ARG A 553 -42.43 -40.93 -8.06
CA ARG A 553 -41.17 -41.63 -7.75
C ARG A 553 -41.00 -42.79 -8.73
N LEU A 554 -39.78 -43.33 -8.76
CA LEU A 554 -39.33 -44.74 -8.87
C LEU A 554 -37.90 -44.66 -9.46
N ASP A 555 -36.84 -45.17 -8.82
CA ASP A 555 -36.49 -46.58 -8.54
C ASP A 555 -36.10 -47.35 -9.83
N SER A 556 -35.02 -48.15 -9.87
CA SER A 556 -34.10 -48.60 -8.79
C SER A 556 -32.80 -49.25 -9.30
N SER A 557 -31.84 -49.44 -8.37
CA SER A 557 -30.90 -50.59 -8.23
C SER A 557 -29.83 -50.91 -9.30
N GLY A 558 -28.63 -51.30 -8.80
CA GLY A 558 -27.56 -51.92 -9.59
C GLY A 558 -26.28 -52.14 -8.75
N ASP A 559 -26.14 -53.32 -8.13
CA ASP A 559 -24.97 -53.70 -7.32
C ASP A 559 -23.72 -54.05 -8.15
N SER A 560 -22.53 -53.88 -7.57
CA SER A 560 -21.52 -54.95 -7.45
C SER A 560 -20.28 -54.52 -6.64
N GLN A 561 -19.62 -55.50 -6.02
CA GLN A 561 -18.38 -55.34 -5.24
C GLN A 561 -17.16 -55.72 -6.09
N GLU A 562 -15.99 -55.13 -5.82
CA GLU A 562 -14.82 -55.96 -5.48
C GLU A 562 -13.71 -55.17 -4.77
N SER A 563 -12.73 -55.90 -4.22
CA SER A 563 -11.63 -55.39 -3.38
C SER A 563 -10.27 -55.50 -4.08
N ARG A 564 -9.29 -54.65 -3.73
CA ARG A 564 -8.02 -55.14 -3.14
C ARG A 564 -7.09 -54.07 -2.57
N ASP A 565 -6.40 -54.54 -1.54
CA ASP A 565 -5.32 -53.93 -0.77
C ASP A 565 -3.98 -53.87 -1.54
N GLN A 566 -3.21 -52.79 -1.34
CA GLN A 566 -1.75 -52.80 -1.47
C GLN A 566 -1.11 -51.56 -0.80
N GLY A 567 0.03 -51.77 -0.13
CA GLY A 567 0.71 -50.77 0.71
C GLY A 567 1.64 -49.78 -0.03
N PRO A 568 2.26 -48.84 0.70
CA PRO A 568 3.02 -47.73 0.12
C PRO A 568 4.43 -48.11 -0.34
N GLY A 569 4.86 -47.55 -1.48
CA GLY A 569 6.24 -47.62 -1.95
C GLY A 569 7.05 -46.39 -1.56
N GLU A 570 8.20 -46.59 -0.93
CA GLU A 570 9.21 -45.54 -0.71
C GLU A 570 9.89 -45.16 -2.02
N ILE A 571 10.19 -43.86 -2.23
CA ILE A 571 11.06 -43.41 -3.33
C ILE A 571 12.08 -42.40 -2.80
N HIS A 572 13.34 -42.82 -2.78
CA HIS A 572 14.51 -42.02 -2.43
C HIS A 572 15.27 -41.63 -3.72
N VAL A 573 15.26 -40.34 -4.07
CA VAL A 573 16.15 -39.70 -5.08
C VAL A 573 16.39 -38.27 -4.56
N ALA A 574 17.56 -37.88 -4.03
CA ALA A 574 18.92 -37.82 -4.61
C ALA A 574 19.11 -36.59 -5.53
#